data_AF-A0AAD9GWK5-F1
#
_entry.id   AF-A0AAD9GWK5-F1
#
_cell.length_a   1.000
_cell.length_b   1.000
_cell.length_c   1.000
_cell.angle_alpha   90.00
_cell.angle_beta   90.00
_cell.angle_gamma   90.00
#
_symmetry.space_group_name_H-M   'P 1'
#
loop_
_entity.id
_entity.type
_entity.pdbx_description
1 polymer ?
#
loop_
_entity_poly.entity_id
_entity_poly.type
_entity_poly.pdbx_seq_one_letter_code
_entity_poly.pdbx_strand_id
1 'polypeptide(L)'
;MEQQDVFNVFSERLVAHMQKNPITWADSELINSFHQSAVQGVFEDNSLSSFQRQLGGQLCVRVDFNLLDSTTSGAKIDIATMKCLEFMFAVQQPLQVLFSASILQKYSKLGVFLIQVKAVEAALVKFKSTIRHRRSYSFIEDEMRQLLIQLADMLHYTKSLLSYLTSQISNEEWPKYCQVMQTSQSLAEMNGAHEQYLDHLLNRFFLLDKHATVIQYILTTFNHILRFVGQVDEFVSVVGRNMHSYFPDCWSDDDEESDSITRKSQRKSSNIRLLGHPDFRILQSEMTRSSTEFKRQSHFLVVMLTAMQKHGASPHVNEVVTQLNYNYFYHQQAQRSRTQAQSQKPPPAMQLSHVPPLNRAGSLCPPPTPKKLSRTRSVH
;
A
#
# COMPACT_ATOMS: atom_id res chain seq x y z
N MET A 1 -13.17 5.54 -9.39
CA MET A 1 -13.09 4.73 -8.16
C MET A 1 -14.22 3.73 -8.04
N GLU A 2 -15.50 4.12 -8.14
CA GLU A 2 -16.60 3.14 -8.15
C GLU A 2 -16.43 2.10 -9.27
N GLN A 3 -16.18 2.57 -10.49
CA GLN A 3 -15.63 1.75 -11.57
C GLN A 3 -14.13 1.54 -11.29
N GLN A 4 -13.80 0.46 -10.58
CA GLN A 4 -12.43 0.15 -10.19
C GLN A 4 -11.58 -0.21 -11.40
N ASP A 5 -12.11 -0.94 -12.39
CA ASP A 5 -11.31 -1.52 -13.47
C ASP A 5 -10.71 -0.48 -14.42
N VAL A 6 -11.48 0.54 -14.81
CA VAL A 6 -10.96 1.70 -15.57
C VAL A 6 -9.81 2.37 -14.80
N PHE A 7 -9.99 2.55 -13.49
CA PHE A 7 -9.01 3.21 -12.63
C PHE A 7 -7.77 2.34 -12.38
N ASN A 8 -7.94 1.01 -12.31
CA ASN A 8 -6.86 0.01 -12.25
C ASN A 8 -5.97 0.13 -13.49
N VAL A 9 -6.57 0.00 -14.68
CA VAL A 9 -5.85 0.01 -15.97
C VAL A 9 -5.17 1.36 -16.23
N PHE A 10 -5.87 2.48 -15.95
CA PHE A 10 -5.29 3.81 -16.11
C PHE A 10 -4.10 4.04 -15.17
N SER A 11 -4.24 3.71 -13.88
CA SER A 11 -3.15 3.87 -12.90
C SER A 11 -1.94 3.00 -13.23
N GLU A 12 -2.14 1.77 -13.69
CA GLU A 12 -1.03 0.88 -14.06
C GLU A 12 -0.23 1.42 -15.26
N ARG A 13 -0.92 1.89 -16.30
CA ARG A 13 -0.29 2.48 -17.50
C ARG A 13 0.45 3.77 -17.18
N LEU A 14 -0.17 4.64 -16.37
CA LEU A 14 0.41 5.90 -15.92
C LEU A 14 1.71 5.65 -15.14
N VAL A 15 1.70 4.73 -14.16
CA VAL A 15 2.91 4.34 -13.44
C VAL A 15 3.96 3.79 -14.38
N ALA A 16 3.62 2.81 -15.22
CA ALA A 16 4.58 2.19 -16.14
C ALA A 16 5.27 3.23 -17.05
N HIS A 17 4.54 4.26 -17.49
CA HIS A 17 5.11 5.38 -18.23
C HIS A 17 6.04 6.25 -17.37
N MET A 18 5.65 6.60 -16.13
CA MET A 18 6.52 7.31 -15.18
C MET A 18 7.81 6.55 -14.85
N GLN A 19 7.78 5.21 -14.76
CA GLN A 19 8.99 4.42 -14.50
C GLN A 19 9.94 4.44 -15.71
N LYS A 20 9.39 4.44 -16.93
CA LYS A 20 10.17 4.44 -18.18
C LYS A 20 10.78 5.81 -18.49
N ASN A 21 10.03 6.89 -18.28
CA ASN A 21 10.40 8.24 -18.70
C ASN A 21 10.26 9.27 -17.55
N PRO A 22 10.99 9.14 -16.42
CA PRO A 22 10.75 9.96 -15.22
C PRO A 22 10.93 11.48 -15.41
N ILE A 23 11.55 11.92 -16.50
CA ILE A 23 11.77 13.35 -16.83
C ILE A 23 10.65 13.90 -17.74
N THR A 24 10.11 13.09 -18.66
CA THR A 24 9.17 13.54 -19.72
C THR A 24 7.82 12.82 -19.66
N TRP A 25 7.46 12.24 -18.51
CA TRP A 25 6.22 11.49 -18.34
C TRP A 25 4.96 12.35 -18.40
N ALA A 26 5.11 13.66 -18.15
CA ALA A 26 4.03 14.61 -17.93
C ALA A 26 3.49 15.17 -19.25
N ASP A 27 3.06 14.29 -20.14
CA ASP A 27 2.42 14.59 -21.42
C ASP A 27 0.90 14.42 -21.28
N SER A 28 0.14 15.52 -21.46
CA SER A 28 -1.32 15.50 -21.34
C SER A 28 -1.99 14.64 -22.42
N GLU A 29 -1.49 14.62 -23.66
CA GLU A 29 -2.12 13.85 -24.74
C GLU A 29 -1.96 12.36 -24.49
N LEU A 30 -0.74 11.95 -24.13
CA LEU A 30 -0.40 10.57 -23.84
C LEU A 30 -1.11 10.05 -22.57
N ILE A 31 -1.19 10.86 -21.50
CA ILE A 31 -1.96 10.50 -20.28
C ILE A 31 -3.45 10.33 -20.62
N ASN A 32 -4.03 11.23 -21.43
CA ASN A 32 -5.42 11.08 -21.88
C ASN A 32 -5.61 9.85 -22.77
N SER A 33 -4.64 9.49 -23.62
CA SER A 33 -4.71 8.25 -24.43
C SER A 33 -4.82 7.00 -23.55
N PHE A 34 -4.12 6.97 -22.40
CA PHE A 34 -4.22 5.87 -21.44
C PHE A 34 -5.60 5.78 -20.81
N HIS A 35 -6.18 6.93 -20.44
CA HIS A 35 -7.53 6.99 -19.86
C HIS A 35 -8.59 6.54 -20.88
N GLN A 36 -8.59 7.10 -22.09
CA GLN A 36 -9.57 6.76 -23.13
C GLN A 36 -9.47 5.28 -23.53
N SER A 37 -8.26 4.73 -23.66
CA SER A 37 -8.10 3.30 -23.94
C SER A 37 -8.46 2.40 -22.75
N ALA A 38 -8.34 2.87 -21.50
CA ALA A 38 -8.85 2.14 -20.33
C ALA A 38 -10.38 2.12 -20.29
N VAL A 39 -11.04 3.26 -20.55
CA VAL A 39 -12.51 3.35 -20.68
C VAL A 39 -13.01 2.46 -21.83
N GLN A 40 -12.31 2.46 -22.97
CA GLN A 40 -12.68 1.66 -24.14
C GLN A 40 -12.58 0.15 -23.87
N GLY A 41 -11.47 -0.33 -23.29
CA GLY A 41 -11.29 -1.76 -23.00
C GLY A 41 -12.35 -2.30 -22.03
N VAL A 42 -12.59 -1.60 -20.91
CA VAL A 42 -13.58 -2.04 -19.90
C VAL A 42 -15.03 -1.93 -20.44
N PHE A 43 -15.28 -1.08 -21.44
CA PHE A 43 -16.55 -1.08 -22.18
C PHE A 43 -16.68 -2.29 -23.12
N GLU A 44 -15.62 -2.68 -23.82
CA GLU A 44 -15.59 -3.89 -24.66
C GLU A 44 -15.77 -5.18 -23.83
N ASP A 45 -15.26 -5.19 -22.59
CA ASP A 45 -15.51 -6.23 -21.58
C ASP A 45 -16.94 -6.21 -20.99
N ASN A 46 -17.86 -5.44 -21.59
CA ASN A 46 -19.26 -5.25 -21.16
C ASN A 46 -19.45 -4.79 -19.70
N SER A 47 -18.40 -4.25 -19.07
CA SER A 47 -18.41 -3.85 -17.67
C SER A 47 -18.79 -2.37 -17.46
N LEU A 48 -18.93 -1.60 -18.55
CA LEU A 48 -19.46 -0.24 -18.55
C LEU A 48 -20.73 -0.13 -19.41
N SER A 49 -21.71 0.63 -18.95
CA SER A 49 -22.82 1.11 -19.79
C SER A 49 -22.36 2.17 -20.81
N SER A 50 -23.15 2.35 -21.87
CA SER A 50 -22.94 3.42 -22.87
C SER A 50 -22.88 4.82 -22.25
N PHE A 51 -23.71 5.08 -21.23
CA PHE A 51 -23.70 6.33 -20.47
C PHE A 51 -22.40 6.51 -19.67
N GLN A 52 -21.93 5.47 -18.97
CA GLN A 52 -20.65 5.53 -18.26
C GLN A 52 -19.46 5.73 -19.20
N ARG A 53 -19.47 5.12 -20.39
CA ARG A 53 -18.47 5.38 -21.45
C ARG A 53 -18.50 6.84 -21.91
N GLN A 54 -19.69 7.40 -22.13
CA GLN A 54 -19.85 8.81 -22.53
C GLN A 54 -19.33 9.78 -21.46
N LEU A 55 -19.66 9.55 -20.18
CA LEU A 55 -19.11 10.33 -19.07
C LEU A 55 -17.59 10.16 -18.93
N GLY A 56 -17.08 8.93 -19.10
CA GLY A 56 -15.64 8.67 -19.14
C GLY A 56 -14.94 9.46 -20.25
N GLY A 57 -15.56 9.58 -21.43
CA GLY A 57 -15.07 10.39 -22.53
C GLY A 57 -14.95 11.90 -22.22
N GLN A 58 -15.74 12.41 -21.26
CA GLN A 58 -15.74 13.82 -20.83
C GLN A 58 -14.69 14.15 -19.76
N LEU A 59 -14.06 13.14 -19.15
CA LEU A 59 -12.96 13.32 -18.21
C LEU A 59 -11.64 13.42 -18.97
N CYS A 60 -10.90 14.51 -18.74
CA CYS A 60 -9.53 14.66 -19.24
C CYS A 60 -8.58 15.11 -18.12
N VAL A 61 -7.30 14.79 -18.30
CA VAL A 61 -6.22 15.17 -17.39
C VAL A 61 -5.34 16.19 -18.10
N ARG A 62 -5.08 17.31 -17.44
CA ARG A 62 -4.07 18.30 -17.84
C ARG A 62 -2.86 18.22 -16.93
N VAL A 63 -1.73 18.68 -17.45
CA VAL A 63 -0.49 18.88 -16.70
C VAL A 63 -0.28 20.37 -16.50
N ASP A 64 -0.15 20.80 -15.24
CA ASP A 64 0.37 22.11 -14.87
C ASP A 64 1.90 22.03 -14.75
N PHE A 65 2.60 22.54 -15.77
CA PHE A 65 4.05 22.54 -15.82
C PHE A 65 4.71 23.37 -14.70
N ASN A 66 4.02 24.38 -14.16
CA ASN A 66 4.56 25.21 -13.06
C ASN A 66 4.81 24.39 -11.79
N LEU A 67 4.08 23.27 -11.61
CA LEU A 67 4.25 22.36 -10.48
C LEU A 67 5.36 21.32 -10.70
N LEU A 68 5.82 21.12 -11.94
CA LEU A 68 6.87 20.15 -12.27
C LEU A 68 8.25 20.61 -11.76
N ASP A 69 8.61 21.86 -12.04
CA ASP A 69 9.96 22.42 -11.82
C ASP A 69 10.41 22.42 -10.35
N SER A 70 9.47 22.31 -9.41
CA SER A 70 9.75 22.23 -7.97
C SER A 70 10.22 20.84 -7.48
N THR A 71 10.17 19.79 -8.33
CA THR A 71 10.35 18.39 -7.89
C THR A 71 11.37 17.58 -8.69
N THR A 72 11.85 18.05 -9.84
CA THR A 72 12.67 17.28 -10.80
C THR A 72 14.18 17.26 -10.47
N SER A 73 14.53 16.89 -9.24
CA SER A 73 15.92 16.60 -8.84
C SER A 73 16.21 15.09 -8.71
N GLY A 74 16.10 14.36 -9.82
CA GLY A 74 16.66 13.01 -9.93
C GLY A 74 15.94 12.06 -10.88
N ALA A 75 16.69 11.08 -11.42
CA ALA A 75 16.18 10.01 -12.30
C ALA A 75 15.37 8.91 -11.56
N LYS A 76 14.68 9.25 -10.47
CA LYS A 76 13.94 8.30 -9.62
C LYS A 76 12.49 8.80 -9.45
N ILE A 77 11.53 7.89 -9.55
CA ILE A 77 10.09 8.19 -9.42
C ILE A 77 9.82 8.89 -8.07
N ASP A 78 9.12 10.02 -8.13
CA ASP A 78 8.50 10.67 -6.98
C ASP A 78 6.99 10.78 -7.23
N ILE A 79 6.19 10.12 -6.39
CA ILE A 79 4.74 10.10 -6.48
C ILE A 79 4.13 11.49 -6.22
N ALA A 80 4.84 12.38 -5.53
CA ALA A 80 4.42 13.76 -5.28
C ALA A 80 4.43 14.61 -6.56
N THR A 81 5.18 14.23 -7.61
CA THR A 81 5.17 14.94 -8.91
C THR A 81 3.78 14.91 -9.55
N MET A 82 2.97 13.88 -9.28
CA MET A 82 1.58 13.75 -9.75
C MET A 82 0.65 14.87 -9.25
N LYS A 83 1.09 15.73 -8.33
CA LYS A 83 0.40 16.98 -7.98
C LYS A 83 0.28 17.96 -9.16
N CYS A 84 1.09 17.81 -10.21
CA CYS A 84 0.94 18.57 -11.46
C CYS A 84 -0.30 18.16 -12.29
N LEU A 85 -0.97 17.06 -11.95
CA LEU A 85 -2.14 16.59 -12.69
C LEU A 85 -3.40 17.35 -12.25
N GLU A 86 -4.13 17.89 -13.22
CA GLU A 86 -5.45 18.49 -13.00
C GLU A 86 -6.51 17.68 -13.75
N PHE A 87 -7.46 17.09 -13.02
CA PHE A 87 -8.62 16.42 -13.61
C PHE A 87 -9.68 17.47 -13.96
N MET A 88 -9.96 17.62 -15.25
CA MET A 88 -11.05 18.44 -15.76
C MET A 88 -12.20 17.56 -16.24
N PHE A 89 -13.43 18.00 -16.02
CA PHE A 89 -14.62 17.31 -16.47
C PHE A 89 -15.47 18.23 -17.35
N ALA A 90 -15.72 17.80 -18.60
CA ALA A 90 -16.39 18.61 -19.62
C ALA A 90 -17.91 18.62 -19.44
N VAL A 91 -18.39 19.47 -18.51
CA VAL A 91 -19.81 19.62 -18.18
C VAL A 91 -20.54 20.48 -19.22
N GLN A 92 -21.62 19.94 -19.79
CA GLN A 92 -22.51 20.69 -20.68
C GLN A 92 -23.43 21.64 -19.91
N GLN A 93 -23.78 22.77 -20.53
CA GLN A 93 -24.85 23.66 -20.05
C GLN A 93 -26.18 22.88 -19.99
N PRO A 94 -27.04 23.08 -18.96
CA PRO A 94 -26.96 24.10 -17.91
C PRO A 94 -26.17 23.69 -16.65
N LEU A 95 -25.68 22.44 -16.56
CA LEU A 95 -25.11 21.89 -15.32
C LEU A 95 -23.80 22.58 -14.87
N GLN A 96 -23.12 23.30 -15.77
CA GLN A 96 -21.89 24.04 -15.49
C GLN A 96 -22.03 25.04 -14.32
N VAL A 97 -23.24 25.52 -14.01
CA VAL A 97 -23.49 26.42 -12.87
C VAL A 97 -23.28 25.73 -11.51
N LEU A 98 -23.55 24.42 -11.41
CA LEU A 98 -23.25 23.61 -10.22
C LEU A 98 -21.78 23.16 -10.19
N PHE A 99 -21.22 22.82 -11.36
CA PHE A 99 -19.81 22.43 -11.49
C PHE A 99 -18.90 23.65 -11.68
N SER A 100 -18.90 24.53 -10.68
CA SER A 100 -18.02 25.69 -10.61
C SER A 100 -16.54 25.28 -10.55
N ALA A 101 -15.64 26.22 -10.87
CA ALA A 101 -14.20 25.96 -10.88
C ALA A 101 -13.66 25.48 -9.52
N SER A 102 -14.18 26.00 -8.39
CA SER A 102 -13.79 25.55 -7.05
C SER A 102 -14.20 24.10 -6.80
N ILE A 103 -15.42 23.71 -7.17
CA ILE A 103 -15.93 22.34 -7.07
C ILE A 103 -15.08 21.38 -7.90
N LEU A 104 -14.77 21.73 -9.16
CA LEU A 104 -13.92 20.91 -10.03
C LEU A 104 -12.49 20.79 -9.48
N GLN A 105 -11.92 21.84 -8.89
CA GLN A 105 -10.61 21.72 -8.22
C GLN A 105 -10.65 20.86 -6.94
N LYS A 106 -11.75 20.87 -6.17
CA LYS A 106 -11.92 19.94 -5.03
C LYS A 106 -11.95 18.48 -5.52
N TYR A 107 -12.68 18.19 -6.61
CA TYR A 107 -12.64 16.88 -7.28
C TYR A 107 -11.24 16.51 -7.79
N SER A 108 -10.54 17.43 -8.44
CA SER A 108 -9.19 17.22 -8.95
C SER A 108 -8.22 16.83 -7.84
N LYS A 109 -8.21 17.56 -6.71
CA LYS A 109 -7.39 17.22 -5.52
C LYS A 109 -7.67 15.81 -4.99
N LEU A 110 -8.94 15.41 -4.90
CA LEU A 110 -9.33 14.05 -4.51
C LEU A 110 -8.83 12.99 -5.52
N GLY A 111 -9.02 13.25 -6.81
CA GLY A 111 -8.63 12.37 -7.92
C GLY A 111 -7.12 12.11 -7.98
N VAL A 112 -6.31 13.17 -7.85
CA VAL A 112 -4.85 13.09 -7.77
C VAL A 112 -4.42 12.17 -6.63
N PHE A 113 -4.90 12.39 -5.41
CA PHE A 113 -4.47 11.58 -4.28
C PHE A 113 -4.88 10.11 -4.40
N LEU A 114 -6.10 9.84 -4.90
CA LEU A 114 -6.54 8.48 -5.19
C LEU A 114 -5.62 7.78 -6.19
N ILE A 115 -5.14 8.50 -7.22
CA ILE A 115 -4.23 7.94 -8.21
C ILE A 115 -2.84 7.72 -7.65
N GLN A 116 -2.34 8.59 -6.76
CA GLN A 116 -1.07 8.40 -6.06
C GLN A 116 -1.08 7.13 -5.20
N VAL A 117 -2.17 6.88 -4.46
CA VAL A 117 -2.34 5.66 -3.64
C VAL A 117 -2.45 4.43 -4.54
N LYS A 118 -3.26 4.51 -5.61
CA LYS A 118 -3.52 3.37 -6.49
C LYS A 118 -2.32 2.99 -7.37
N ALA A 119 -1.54 3.98 -7.81
CA ALA A 119 -0.27 3.80 -8.50
C ALA A 119 0.68 2.88 -7.73
N VAL A 120 0.83 3.12 -6.42
CA VAL A 120 1.70 2.34 -5.54
C VAL A 120 1.19 0.92 -5.36
N GLU A 121 -0.13 0.73 -5.23
CA GLU A 121 -0.76 -0.58 -5.14
C GLU A 121 -0.60 -1.38 -6.44
N ALA A 122 -0.84 -0.75 -7.59
CA ALA A 122 -0.67 -1.36 -8.90
C ALA A 122 0.79 -1.79 -9.16
N ALA A 123 1.77 -0.96 -8.80
CA ALA A 123 3.19 -1.29 -8.90
C ALA A 123 3.56 -2.53 -8.08
N LEU A 124 3.08 -2.63 -6.84
CA LEU A 124 3.32 -3.76 -5.96
C LEU A 124 2.63 -5.05 -6.44
N VAL A 125 1.38 -4.96 -6.92
CA VAL A 125 0.64 -6.11 -7.47
C VAL A 125 1.31 -6.62 -8.75
N LYS A 126 1.65 -5.72 -9.67
CA LYS A 126 2.35 -6.03 -10.92
C LYS A 126 3.71 -6.66 -10.68
N PHE A 127 4.49 -6.13 -9.74
CA PHE A 127 5.75 -6.76 -9.35
C PHE A 127 5.52 -8.17 -8.82
N LYS A 128 4.57 -8.35 -7.90
CA LYS A 128 4.26 -9.64 -7.26
C LYS A 128 3.72 -10.70 -8.24
N SER A 129 2.99 -10.32 -9.28
CA SER A 129 2.56 -11.27 -10.33
C SER A 129 3.70 -11.62 -11.28
N THR A 130 4.45 -10.63 -11.76
CA THR A 130 5.51 -10.85 -12.77
C THR A 130 6.75 -11.55 -12.23
N ILE A 131 7.13 -11.33 -10.97
CA ILE A 131 8.38 -11.85 -10.38
C ILE A 131 8.51 -13.38 -10.46
N ARG A 132 7.43 -14.14 -10.25
CA ARG A 132 7.45 -15.61 -10.30
C ARG A 132 7.68 -16.18 -11.69
N HIS A 133 7.45 -15.40 -12.74
CA HIS A 133 7.61 -15.81 -14.13
C HIS A 133 9.01 -15.48 -14.68
N ARG A 134 9.87 -14.80 -13.90
CA ARG A 134 11.25 -14.50 -14.31
C ARG A 134 12.12 -15.75 -14.21
N ARG A 135 12.86 -16.06 -15.28
CA ARG A 135 13.75 -17.25 -15.38
C ARG A 135 14.76 -17.37 -14.24
N SER A 136 15.24 -16.26 -13.69
CA SER A 136 16.18 -16.23 -12.56
C SER A 136 15.55 -16.63 -11.22
N TYR A 137 14.21 -16.57 -11.07
CA TYR A 137 13.53 -16.69 -9.77
C TYR A 137 13.87 -17.98 -9.02
N SER A 138 13.91 -19.13 -9.70
CA SER A 138 14.21 -20.43 -9.10
C SER A 138 15.62 -20.54 -8.52
N PHE A 139 16.54 -19.67 -8.93
CA PHE A 139 17.92 -19.66 -8.43
C PHE A 139 18.13 -18.71 -7.25
N ILE A 140 17.21 -17.76 -7.02
CA ILE A 140 17.28 -16.74 -5.96
C ILE A 140 16.11 -16.81 -4.98
N GLU A 141 15.33 -17.90 -5.00
CA GLU A 141 14.08 -18.02 -4.23
C GLU A 141 14.28 -17.80 -2.72
N ASP A 142 15.35 -18.36 -2.14
CA ASP A 142 15.69 -18.22 -0.72
C ASP A 142 15.95 -16.76 -0.31
N GLU A 143 16.55 -15.99 -1.20
CA GLU A 143 16.86 -14.57 -1.00
C GLU A 143 15.62 -13.71 -1.21
N MET A 144 14.88 -13.99 -2.28
CA MET A 144 13.61 -13.36 -2.61
C MET A 144 12.57 -13.55 -1.51
N ARG A 145 12.59 -14.66 -0.76
CA ARG A 145 11.66 -14.92 0.35
C ARG A 145 11.61 -13.78 1.37
N GLN A 146 12.75 -13.20 1.76
CA GLN A 146 12.78 -12.08 2.71
C GLN A 146 12.30 -10.76 2.07
N LEU A 147 12.63 -10.53 0.80
CA LEU A 147 12.19 -9.35 0.05
C LEU A 147 10.67 -9.37 -0.21
N LEU A 148 10.12 -10.55 -0.51
CA LEU A 148 8.69 -10.78 -0.72
C LEU A 148 7.86 -10.59 0.57
N ILE A 149 8.41 -10.90 1.74
CA ILE A 149 7.77 -10.56 3.04
C ILE A 149 7.69 -9.04 3.19
N GLN A 150 8.78 -8.32 2.92
CA GLN A 150 8.80 -6.86 3.02
C GLN A 150 7.86 -6.19 1.99
N LEU A 151 7.76 -6.72 0.78
CA LEU A 151 6.78 -6.31 -0.23
C LEU A 151 5.34 -6.60 0.21
N ALA A 152 5.09 -7.71 0.92
CA ALA A 152 3.78 -8.02 1.46
C ALA A 152 3.36 -7.03 2.56
N ASP A 153 4.29 -6.61 3.43
CA ASP A 153 4.05 -5.55 4.43
C ASP A 153 3.68 -4.22 3.75
N MET A 154 4.42 -3.82 2.71
CA MET A 154 4.18 -2.59 1.94
C MET A 154 2.85 -2.63 1.16
N LEU A 155 2.48 -3.80 0.63
CA LEU A 155 1.20 -4.03 -0.03
C LEU A 155 0.03 -4.01 0.95
N HIS A 156 0.21 -4.58 2.15
CA HIS A 156 -0.81 -4.50 3.19
C HIS A 156 -1.04 -3.04 3.62
N TYR A 157 0.02 -2.28 3.90
CA TYR A 157 -0.06 -0.83 4.18
C TYR A 157 -0.88 -0.07 3.12
N THR A 158 -0.50 -0.25 1.85
CA THR A 158 -1.11 0.49 0.75
C THR A 158 -2.56 0.07 0.53
N LYS A 159 -2.87 -1.23 0.64
CA LYS A 159 -4.25 -1.74 0.55
C LYS A 159 -5.14 -1.29 1.71
N SER A 160 -4.63 -1.24 2.94
CA SER A 160 -5.38 -0.72 4.08
C SER A 160 -5.72 0.76 3.91
N LEU A 161 -4.81 1.58 3.38
CA LEU A 161 -5.10 2.98 3.09
C LEU A 161 -6.08 3.15 1.92
N LEU A 162 -5.93 2.38 0.84
CA LEU A 162 -6.88 2.40 -0.28
C LEU A 162 -8.28 1.92 0.13
N SER A 163 -8.36 0.89 0.97
CA SER A 163 -9.58 0.39 1.60
C SER A 163 -10.27 1.49 2.41
N TYR A 164 -9.51 2.22 3.25
CA TYR A 164 -10.05 3.35 4.00
C TYR A 164 -10.65 4.41 3.07
N LEU A 165 -9.89 4.90 2.09
CA LEU A 165 -10.34 5.96 1.18
C LEU A 165 -11.58 5.54 0.38
N THR A 166 -11.62 4.28 -0.08
CA THR A 166 -12.79 3.72 -0.77
C THR A 166 -14.00 3.65 0.17
N SER A 167 -13.81 3.20 1.41
CA SER A 167 -14.85 3.15 2.45
C SER A 167 -15.40 4.53 2.83
N GLN A 168 -14.62 5.62 2.70
CA GLN A 168 -15.13 6.98 2.94
C GLN A 168 -16.00 7.48 1.77
N ILE A 169 -15.69 7.12 0.52
CA ILE A 169 -16.51 7.44 -0.66
C ILE A 169 -17.82 6.63 -0.62
N SER A 170 -17.74 5.34 -0.34
CA SER A 170 -18.90 4.43 -0.27
C SER A 170 -19.66 4.49 1.07
N ASN A 171 -19.40 5.49 1.91
CA ASN A 171 -20.06 5.66 3.21
C ASN A 171 -21.53 6.09 3.03
N GLU A 172 -22.36 5.82 4.03
CA GLU A 172 -23.79 6.22 4.09
C GLU A 172 -24.02 7.75 4.09
N GLU A 173 -22.96 8.56 4.03
CA GLU A 173 -23.07 10.01 3.92
C GLU A 173 -23.46 10.47 2.51
N TRP A 174 -22.97 9.82 1.43
CA TRP A 174 -23.31 10.25 0.06
C TRP A 174 -24.82 10.23 -0.23
N PRO A 175 -25.60 9.18 0.10
CA PRO A 175 -27.05 9.20 -0.04
C PRO A 175 -27.75 10.33 0.72
N LYS A 176 -27.20 10.76 1.87
CA LYS A 176 -27.75 11.88 2.67
C LYS A 176 -27.55 13.20 1.94
N TYR A 177 -26.36 13.45 1.37
CA TYR A 177 -26.13 14.63 0.53
C TYR A 177 -26.98 14.60 -0.75
N CYS A 178 -27.16 13.44 -1.40
CA CYS A 178 -28.08 13.30 -2.53
C CYS A 178 -29.54 13.66 -2.14
N GLN A 179 -30.01 13.20 -0.98
CA GLN A 179 -31.34 13.53 -0.48
C GLN A 179 -31.50 15.04 -0.20
N VAL A 180 -30.47 15.69 0.39
CA VAL A 180 -30.47 17.15 0.58
C VAL A 180 -30.52 17.87 -0.76
N MET A 181 -29.73 17.46 -1.76
CA MET A 181 -29.77 18.04 -3.11
C MET A 181 -31.12 17.84 -3.82
N GLN A 182 -31.81 16.71 -3.59
CA GLN A 182 -33.15 16.45 -4.13
C GLN A 182 -34.26 17.25 -3.44
N THR A 183 -34.08 17.61 -2.16
CA THR A 183 -35.05 18.39 -1.37
C THR A 183 -34.78 19.90 -1.36
N SER A 184 -33.65 20.32 -1.92
CA SER A 184 -33.25 21.72 -2.05
C SER A 184 -34.24 22.51 -2.92
N GLN A 185 -34.62 23.70 -2.47
CA GLN A 185 -35.54 24.59 -3.18
C GLN A 185 -34.82 25.64 -4.02
N SER A 186 -33.50 25.77 -3.86
CA SER A 186 -32.67 26.70 -4.61
C SER A 186 -31.38 26.06 -5.13
N LEU A 187 -30.86 26.60 -6.24
CA LEU A 187 -29.57 26.18 -6.81
C LEU A 187 -28.40 26.45 -5.83
N ALA A 188 -28.54 27.47 -4.98
CA ALA A 188 -27.57 27.79 -3.94
C ALA A 188 -27.51 26.73 -2.83
N GLU A 189 -28.66 26.19 -2.40
CA GLU A 189 -28.72 25.04 -1.49
C GLU A 189 -28.09 23.79 -2.11
N MET A 190 -28.41 23.49 -3.38
CA MET A 190 -27.80 22.36 -4.09
C MET A 190 -26.27 22.48 -4.17
N ASN A 191 -25.76 23.65 -4.55
CA ASN A 191 -24.33 23.91 -4.61
C ASN A 191 -23.68 23.85 -3.21
N GLY A 192 -24.34 24.39 -2.18
CA GLY A 192 -23.87 24.32 -0.79
C GLY A 192 -23.79 22.88 -0.26
N ALA A 193 -24.79 22.04 -0.53
CA ALA A 193 -24.79 20.63 -0.16
C ALA A 193 -23.69 19.84 -0.91
N HIS A 194 -23.49 20.13 -2.20
CA HIS A 194 -22.42 19.55 -3.01
C HIS A 194 -21.04 19.96 -2.49
N GLU A 195 -20.86 21.24 -2.16
CA GLU A 195 -19.60 21.76 -1.63
C GLU A 195 -19.25 21.15 -0.27
N GLN A 196 -20.23 21.05 0.63
CA GLN A 196 -20.07 20.42 1.96
C GLN A 196 -19.66 18.96 1.86
N TYR A 197 -20.20 18.19 0.91
CA TYR A 197 -19.77 16.81 0.67
C TYR A 197 -18.30 16.72 0.25
N LEU A 198 -17.84 17.63 -0.62
CA LEU A 198 -16.44 17.64 -1.07
C LEU A 198 -15.49 18.09 0.04
N ASP A 199 -15.86 19.08 0.86
CA ASP A 199 -15.06 19.48 2.04
C ASP A 199 -15.03 18.39 3.11
N HIS A 200 -16.13 17.65 3.27
CA HIS A 200 -16.15 16.44 4.09
C HIS A 200 -15.13 15.41 3.59
N LEU A 201 -15.16 15.05 2.30
CA LEU A 201 -14.21 14.08 1.72
C LEU A 201 -12.76 14.58 1.83
N LEU A 202 -12.47 15.84 1.53
CA LEU A 202 -11.14 16.44 1.67
C LEU A 202 -10.63 16.37 3.12
N ASN A 203 -11.51 16.57 4.10
CA ASN A 203 -11.19 16.41 5.51
C ASN A 203 -10.88 14.94 5.87
N ARG A 204 -11.70 13.98 5.43
CA ARG A 204 -11.46 12.53 5.61
C ARG A 204 -10.17 12.06 4.92
N PHE A 205 -9.83 12.65 3.78
CA PHE A 205 -8.67 12.27 2.95
C PHE A 205 -7.35 12.91 3.41
N PHE A 206 -7.35 13.70 4.49
CA PHE A 206 -6.16 14.43 4.97
C PHE A 206 -5.63 15.47 3.96
N LEU A 207 -6.51 16.03 3.12
CA LEU A 207 -6.16 16.98 2.05
C LEU A 207 -6.44 18.46 2.36
N LEU A 208 -6.95 18.77 3.56
CA LEU A 208 -6.99 20.15 4.07
C LEU A 208 -5.63 20.54 4.67
N ASP A 209 -5.29 21.83 4.64
CA ASP A 209 -3.96 22.34 5.04
C ASP A 209 -3.55 21.96 6.48
N LYS A 210 -4.52 21.86 7.40
CA LYS A 210 -4.31 21.38 8.79
C LYS A 210 -3.76 19.95 8.89
N HIS A 211 -3.81 19.17 7.80
CA HIS A 211 -3.28 17.82 7.70
C HIS A 211 -2.02 17.73 6.82
N ALA A 212 -1.43 18.84 6.39
CA ALA A 212 -0.28 18.88 5.46
C ALA A 212 0.87 17.93 5.84
N THR A 213 1.18 17.83 7.13
CA THR A 213 2.15 16.87 7.67
C THR A 213 1.74 15.42 7.41
N VAL A 214 0.47 15.06 7.67
CA VAL A 214 -0.03 13.67 7.51
C VAL A 214 0.09 13.22 6.06
N ILE A 215 -0.37 14.05 5.11
CA ILE A 215 -0.26 13.73 3.68
C ILE A 215 1.20 13.67 3.21
N GLN A 216 2.08 14.55 3.73
CA GLN A 216 3.51 14.49 3.43
C GLN A 216 4.15 13.16 3.90
N TYR A 217 3.80 12.67 5.10
CA TYR A 217 4.26 11.37 5.61
C TYR A 217 3.74 10.20 4.76
N ILE A 218 2.47 10.25 4.32
CA ILE A 218 1.89 9.23 3.42
C ILE A 218 2.66 9.18 2.09
N LEU A 219 2.82 10.31 1.40
CA LEU A 219 3.51 10.38 0.10
C LEU A 219 5.00 10.02 0.24
N THR A 220 5.65 10.41 1.33
CA THR A 220 7.03 10.00 1.63
C THR A 220 7.13 8.47 1.81
N THR A 221 6.18 7.87 2.53
CA THR A 221 6.10 6.40 2.70
C THR A 221 5.93 5.69 1.35
N PHE A 222 5.04 6.17 0.49
CA PHE A 222 4.87 5.68 -0.88
C PHE A 222 6.14 5.77 -1.73
N ASN A 223 6.89 6.85 -1.61
CA ASN A 223 8.18 6.98 -2.29
C ASN A 223 9.21 5.95 -1.81
N HIS A 224 9.23 5.59 -0.52
CA HIS A 224 10.09 4.50 -0.03
C HIS A 224 9.65 3.12 -0.57
N ILE A 225 8.33 2.89 -0.69
CA ILE A 225 7.77 1.66 -1.29
C ILE A 225 8.20 1.53 -2.76
N LEU A 226 7.96 2.56 -3.58
CA LEU A 226 8.30 2.52 -5.01
C LEU A 226 9.81 2.36 -5.25
N ARG A 227 10.65 3.01 -4.43
CA ARG A 227 12.11 2.82 -4.47
C ARG A 227 12.50 1.38 -4.14
N PHE A 228 11.89 0.77 -3.12
CA PHE A 228 12.14 -0.63 -2.78
C PHE A 228 11.71 -1.59 -3.90
N VAL A 229 10.52 -1.40 -4.48
CA VAL A 229 10.05 -2.18 -5.64
C VAL A 229 11.05 -2.09 -6.80
N GLY A 230 11.47 -0.88 -7.19
CA GLY A 230 12.44 -0.69 -8.27
C GLY A 230 13.82 -1.30 -7.97
N GLN A 231 14.29 -1.22 -6.73
CA GLN A 231 15.56 -1.83 -6.31
C GLN A 231 15.52 -3.36 -6.39
N VAL A 232 14.43 -3.98 -5.93
CA VAL A 232 14.24 -5.44 -6.02
C VAL A 232 14.06 -5.88 -7.49
N ASP A 233 13.36 -5.10 -8.31
CA ASP A 233 13.24 -5.40 -9.74
C ASP A 233 14.59 -5.34 -10.46
N GLU A 234 15.41 -4.32 -10.20
CA GLU A 234 16.75 -4.21 -10.78
C GLU A 234 17.66 -5.38 -10.36
N PHE A 235 17.61 -5.81 -9.09
CA PHE A 235 18.35 -6.99 -8.63
C PHE A 235 18.02 -8.22 -9.48
N VAL A 236 16.73 -8.52 -9.62
CA VAL A 236 16.27 -9.69 -10.38
C VAL A 236 16.57 -9.54 -11.88
N SER A 237 16.52 -8.31 -12.40
CA SER A 237 16.88 -7.95 -13.78
C SER A 237 18.38 -8.12 -14.06
N VAL A 238 19.27 -7.79 -13.12
CA VAL A 238 20.73 -8.02 -13.24
C VAL A 238 21.06 -9.50 -13.14
N VAL A 239 20.50 -10.22 -12.15
CA VAL A 239 20.70 -11.68 -12.03
C VAL A 239 20.19 -12.41 -13.27
N GLY A 240 19.04 -11.99 -13.82
CA GLY A 240 18.50 -12.56 -15.05
C GLY A 240 19.37 -12.31 -16.29
N ARG A 241 19.99 -11.13 -16.41
CA ARG A 241 20.93 -10.80 -17.49
C ARG A 241 22.25 -11.58 -17.38
N ASN A 242 22.79 -11.72 -16.17
CA ASN A 242 24.12 -12.28 -15.92
C ASN A 242 24.07 -13.74 -15.40
N MET A 243 22.99 -14.47 -15.70
CA MET A 243 22.70 -15.79 -15.13
C MET A 243 23.81 -16.83 -15.40
N HIS A 244 24.49 -16.75 -16.55
CA HIS A 244 25.64 -17.61 -16.87
C HIS A 244 26.89 -17.29 -16.03
N SER A 245 27.09 -16.03 -15.63
CA SER A 245 28.23 -15.61 -14.80
C SER A 245 28.05 -15.99 -13.33
N TYR A 246 26.81 -16.05 -12.85
CA TYR A 246 26.51 -16.38 -11.46
C TYR A 246 26.24 -17.86 -11.21
N PHE A 247 25.82 -18.60 -12.24
CA PHE A 247 25.48 -20.02 -12.15
C PHE A 247 26.14 -20.86 -13.27
N PRO A 248 27.49 -20.85 -13.40
CA PRO A 248 28.20 -21.56 -14.48
C PRO A 248 27.89 -23.08 -14.49
N ASP A 249 27.80 -23.69 -13.30
CA ASP A 249 27.52 -25.12 -13.08
C ASP A 249 26.16 -25.60 -13.65
N CYS A 250 25.29 -24.68 -14.07
CA CYS A 250 23.98 -24.97 -14.68
C CYS A 250 24.00 -24.96 -16.22
N TRP A 251 25.12 -24.60 -16.84
CA TRP A 251 25.27 -24.48 -18.31
C TRP A 251 26.49 -25.24 -18.84
N SER A 252 27.05 -26.14 -18.03
CA SER A 252 28.10 -27.07 -18.44
C SER A 252 27.45 -28.30 -19.07
N ASP A 253 27.29 -28.26 -20.40
CA ASP A 253 26.95 -29.43 -21.21
C ASP A 253 28.26 -30.15 -21.58
N ASP A 254 28.70 -31.07 -20.73
CA ASP A 254 29.57 -32.17 -21.17
C ASP A 254 28.65 -33.27 -21.74
N ASP A 255 28.33 -33.14 -23.03
CA ASP A 255 27.66 -34.18 -23.82
C ASP A 255 28.64 -35.36 -24.07
N GLU A 256 28.90 -36.18 -23.04
CA GLU A 256 29.39 -37.55 -23.23
C GLU A 256 28.37 -38.59 -22.76
N GLU A 257 27.93 -39.37 -23.73
CA GLU A 257 26.98 -40.47 -23.63
C GLU A 257 27.51 -41.58 -22.70
N SER A 258 26.92 -41.73 -21.51
CA SER A 258 27.16 -42.89 -20.65
C SER A 258 26.00 -43.19 -19.70
N ASP A 259 25.47 -44.41 -19.83
CA ASP A 259 24.43 -44.97 -18.98
C ASP A 259 24.76 -44.88 -17.48
N SER A 260 23.83 -44.38 -16.67
CA SER A 260 23.43 -45.06 -15.42
C SER A 260 22.26 -44.38 -14.72
N ILE A 261 21.25 -45.18 -14.38
CA ILE A 261 20.00 -44.77 -13.72
C ILE A 261 20.26 -44.57 -12.21
N THR A 262 21.12 -43.61 -11.81
CA THR A 262 21.33 -43.31 -10.37
C THR A 262 21.92 -41.92 -10.01
N ARG A 263 21.62 -40.85 -10.77
CA ARG A 263 22.00 -39.46 -10.37
C ARG A 263 20.83 -38.46 -10.27
N LYS A 264 19.71 -38.87 -9.67
CA LYS A 264 18.69 -37.94 -9.13
C LYS A 264 18.92 -37.65 -7.63
N SER A 265 20.13 -37.22 -7.28
CA SER A 265 20.43 -36.66 -5.97
C SER A 265 21.60 -35.67 -6.09
N GLN A 266 21.46 -34.51 -5.46
CA GLN A 266 22.50 -33.48 -5.33
C GLN A 266 23.10 -32.94 -6.64
N ARG A 267 22.29 -32.25 -7.45
CA ARG A 267 22.78 -30.94 -7.95
C ARG A 267 22.88 -30.03 -6.71
N LYS A 268 24.07 -30.00 -6.09
CA LYS A 268 24.40 -29.01 -5.06
C LYS A 268 24.47 -27.66 -5.76
N SER A 269 23.34 -26.95 -5.80
CA SER A 269 23.37 -25.50 -5.99
C SER A 269 24.33 -24.94 -4.94
N SER A 270 25.46 -24.40 -5.38
CA SER A 270 26.35 -23.64 -4.53
C SER A 270 25.50 -22.52 -3.91
N ASN A 271 25.40 -22.50 -2.56
CA ASN A 271 24.58 -21.53 -1.82
C ASN A 271 25.25 -20.14 -1.85
N ILE A 272 25.44 -19.60 -3.05
CA ILE A 272 25.95 -18.27 -3.30
C ILE A 272 24.85 -17.29 -2.88
N ARG A 273 25.05 -16.62 -1.76
CA ARG A 273 24.24 -15.46 -1.38
C ARG A 273 24.59 -14.31 -2.31
N LEU A 274 23.93 -14.24 -3.46
CA LEU A 274 24.06 -13.16 -4.44
C LEU A 274 23.81 -11.79 -3.82
N LEU A 275 22.85 -11.67 -2.89
CA LEU A 275 22.68 -10.40 -2.16
C LEU A 275 23.90 -10.00 -1.32
N GLY A 276 24.82 -10.93 -1.00
CA GLY A 276 26.12 -10.64 -0.38
C GLY A 276 27.29 -10.49 -1.37
N HIS A 277 27.07 -10.65 -2.68
CA HIS A 277 28.08 -10.48 -3.72
C HIS A 277 28.48 -8.99 -3.86
N PRO A 278 29.75 -8.65 -4.15
CA PRO A 278 30.21 -7.27 -4.30
C PRO A 278 29.34 -6.42 -5.25
N ASP A 279 28.93 -6.97 -6.39
CA ASP A 279 28.08 -6.30 -7.40
C ASP A 279 26.75 -5.80 -6.81
N PHE A 280 26.20 -6.52 -5.83
CA PHE A 280 24.91 -6.22 -5.23
C PHE A 280 25.02 -5.47 -3.89
N ARG A 281 26.23 -5.24 -3.36
CA ARG A 281 26.43 -4.58 -2.06
C ARG A 281 25.79 -3.19 -1.98
N ILE A 282 25.90 -2.39 -3.04
CA ILE A 282 25.26 -1.06 -3.12
C ILE A 282 23.73 -1.23 -3.11
N LEU A 283 23.22 -2.08 -3.99
CA LEU A 283 21.77 -2.30 -4.16
C LEU A 283 21.12 -2.90 -2.90
N GLN A 284 21.78 -3.84 -2.21
CA GLN A 284 21.38 -4.37 -0.92
C GLN A 284 21.32 -3.26 0.16
N SER A 285 22.32 -2.37 0.20
CA SER A 285 22.32 -1.25 1.15
C SER A 285 21.16 -0.27 0.87
N GLU A 286 20.88 -0.01 -0.42
CA GLU A 286 19.77 0.81 -0.87
C GLU A 286 18.40 0.17 -0.55
N MET A 287 18.22 -1.13 -0.80
CA MET A 287 17.03 -1.90 -0.41
C MET A 287 16.79 -1.84 1.10
N THR A 288 17.84 -2.09 1.88
CA THR A 288 17.79 -2.08 3.35
C THR A 288 17.40 -0.69 3.86
N ARG A 289 17.93 0.38 3.24
CA ARG A 289 17.54 1.75 3.52
C ARG A 289 16.07 2.00 3.19
N SER A 290 15.60 1.68 1.98
CA SER A 290 14.19 1.90 1.60
C SER A 290 13.21 1.15 2.52
N SER A 291 13.54 -0.09 2.91
CA SER A 291 12.73 -0.91 3.82
C SER A 291 12.72 -0.39 5.26
N THR A 292 13.86 0.02 5.80
CA THR A 292 13.96 0.58 7.16
C THR A 292 13.29 1.95 7.25
N GLU A 293 13.43 2.79 6.23
CA GLU A 293 12.69 4.05 6.09
C GLU A 293 11.18 3.82 6.04
N PHE A 294 10.69 2.91 5.18
CA PHE A 294 9.27 2.53 5.14
C PHE A 294 8.74 2.12 6.53
N LYS A 295 9.47 1.27 7.26
CA LYS A 295 9.08 0.84 8.62
C LYS A 295 9.05 2.00 9.62
N ARG A 296 10.03 2.91 9.57
CA ARG A 296 10.05 4.09 10.45
C ARG A 296 8.89 5.04 10.14
N GLN A 297 8.66 5.33 8.86
CA GLN A 297 7.62 6.28 8.42
C GLN A 297 6.21 5.75 8.68
N SER A 298 5.93 4.49 8.33
CA SER A 298 4.62 3.85 8.61
C SER A 298 4.33 3.73 10.11
N HIS A 299 5.32 3.37 10.94
CA HIS A 299 5.17 3.37 12.39
C HIS A 299 4.89 4.78 12.93
N PHE A 300 5.66 5.79 12.51
CA PHE A 300 5.45 7.17 12.97
C PHE A 300 4.08 7.71 12.55
N LEU A 301 3.63 7.42 11.33
CA LEU A 301 2.29 7.80 10.85
C LEU A 301 1.20 7.20 11.75
N VAL A 302 1.28 5.91 12.09
CA VAL A 302 0.30 5.26 12.99
C VAL A 302 0.33 5.88 14.38
N VAL A 303 1.51 6.21 14.93
CA VAL A 303 1.64 6.93 16.21
C VAL A 303 1.01 8.33 16.15
N MET A 304 1.27 9.09 15.08
CA MET A 304 0.70 10.43 14.85
C MET A 304 -0.82 10.39 14.74
N LEU A 305 -1.37 9.47 13.93
CA LEU A 305 -2.81 9.28 13.80
C LEU A 305 -3.44 8.82 15.14
N THR A 306 -2.78 7.94 15.89
CA THR A 306 -3.24 7.54 17.24
C THR A 306 -3.24 8.71 18.22
N ALA A 307 -2.29 9.64 18.12
CA ALA A 307 -2.29 10.87 18.92
C ALA A 307 -3.44 11.81 18.51
N MET A 308 -3.66 12.02 17.20
CA MET A 308 -4.79 12.80 16.68
C MET A 308 -6.14 12.25 17.14
N GLN A 309 -6.29 10.91 17.17
CA GLN A 309 -7.45 10.23 17.73
C GLN A 309 -7.62 10.51 19.23
N LYS A 310 -6.57 10.36 20.03
CA LYS A 310 -6.61 10.57 21.50
C LYS A 310 -6.98 12.00 21.90
N HIS A 311 -6.54 12.99 21.12
CA HIS A 311 -6.89 14.39 21.35
C HIS A 311 -8.29 14.77 20.83
N GLY A 312 -9.08 13.81 20.34
CA GLY A 312 -10.44 14.05 19.84
C GLY A 312 -10.51 14.89 18.57
N ALA A 313 -9.37 15.15 17.90
CA ALA A 313 -9.26 16.13 16.84
C ALA A 313 -10.06 15.76 15.58
N SER A 314 -10.37 14.48 15.38
CA SER A 314 -11.20 13.99 14.28
C SER A 314 -11.65 12.53 14.49
N PRO A 315 -12.97 12.24 14.55
CA PRO A 315 -13.46 10.87 14.78
C PRO A 315 -13.10 9.91 13.63
N HIS A 316 -13.02 10.41 12.40
CA HIS A 316 -12.63 9.62 11.22
C HIS A 316 -11.24 8.99 11.31
N VAL A 317 -10.35 9.54 12.14
CA VAL A 317 -9.00 9.01 12.33
C VAL A 317 -9.04 7.62 12.99
N ASN A 318 -10.06 7.32 13.81
CA ASN A 318 -10.25 5.99 14.39
C ASN A 318 -10.41 4.90 13.31
N GLU A 319 -11.14 5.20 12.24
CA GLU A 319 -11.36 4.28 11.12
C GLU A 319 -10.03 3.98 10.40
N VAL A 320 -9.22 5.02 10.13
CA VAL A 320 -7.87 4.88 9.55
C VAL A 320 -6.94 4.07 10.43
N VAL A 321 -6.85 4.43 11.72
CA VAL A 321 -5.98 3.76 12.70
C VAL A 321 -6.36 2.30 12.83
N THR A 322 -7.65 1.98 12.81
CA THR A 322 -8.15 0.60 12.86
C THR A 322 -7.79 -0.19 11.60
N GLN A 323 -7.93 0.39 10.40
CA GLN A 323 -7.61 -0.28 9.14
C GLN A 323 -6.10 -0.43 8.89
N LEU A 324 -5.29 0.58 9.27
CA LEU A 324 -3.83 0.51 9.19
C LEU A 324 -3.25 -0.41 10.28
N ASN A 325 -3.67 -0.26 11.54
CA ASN A 325 -3.06 -0.94 12.68
C ASN A 325 -3.91 -2.13 13.19
N TYR A 326 -4.65 -2.79 12.30
CA TYR A 326 -5.35 -4.03 12.61
C TYR A 326 -4.35 -5.05 13.19
N ASN A 327 -4.75 -5.77 14.25
CA ASN A 327 -3.86 -6.65 15.03
C ASN A 327 -2.58 -5.99 15.60
N TYR A 328 -2.56 -4.66 15.78
CA TYR A 328 -1.37 -3.90 16.22
C TYR A 328 -0.14 -4.08 15.34
N PHE A 329 -0.30 -4.41 14.05
CA PHE A 329 0.79 -4.83 13.18
C PHE A 329 1.99 -3.87 13.19
N TYR A 330 1.75 -2.56 13.02
CA TYR A 330 2.79 -1.53 12.98
C TYR A 330 3.29 -1.10 14.38
N HIS A 331 2.53 -1.35 15.44
CA HIS A 331 2.99 -1.18 16.83
C HIS A 331 3.92 -2.34 17.28
N GLN A 332 3.63 -3.58 16.86
CA GLN A 332 4.40 -4.76 17.25
C GLN A 332 5.76 -4.88 16.55
N GLN A 333 5.98 -4.25 15.39
CA GLN A 333 7.28 -4.33 14.70
C GLN A 333 8.45 -3.86 15.59
N ALA A 334 8.25 -2.82 16.40
CA ALA A 334 9.23 -2.34 17.37
C ALA A 334 9.56 -3.35 18.48
N GLN A 335 8.58 -4.16 18.91
CA GLN A 335 8.80 -5.23 19.90
C GLN A 335 9.52 -6.43 19.27
N ARG A 336 9.14 -6.86 18.05
CA ARG A 336 9.78 -7.99 17.36
C ARG A 336 11.28 -7.76 17.16
N SER A 337 11.70 -6.54 16.81
CA SER A 337 13.12 -6.17 16.71
C SER A 337 13.87 -6.21 18.04
N ARG A 338 13.20 -5.95 19.19
CA ARG A 338 13.80 -6.05 20.53
C ARG A 338 13.97 -7.49 20.99
N THR A 339 12.97 -8.35 20.77
CA THR A 339 13.04 -9.76 21.23
C THR A 339 14.16 -10.53 20.54
N GLN A 340 14.42 -10.25 19.26
CA GLN A 340 15.50 -10.88 18.50
C GLN A 340 16.91 -10.49 18.99
N ALA A 341 17.07 -9.28 19.55
CA ALA A 341 18.35 -8.82 20.14
C ALA A 341 18.65 -9.46 21.51
N GLN A 342 17.65 -9.98 22.22
CA GLN A 342 17.84 -10.68 23.50
C GLN A 342 18.24 -12.15 23.33
N SER A 343 18.13 -12.72 22.12
CA SER A 343 18.48 -14.12 21.81
C SER A 343 20.00 -14.37 21.67
N GLN A 344 20.84 -13.34 21.77
CA GLN A 344 22.30 -13.41 21.57
C GLN A 344 23.09 -12.94 22.82
N LYS A 345 22.73 -13.45 24.00
CA LYS A 345 23.63 -13.44 25.16
C LYS A 345 24.05 -14.87 25.51
N PRO A 346 25.35 -15.13 25.78
CA PRO A 346 25.80 -16.45 26.22
C PRO A 346 25.27 -16.76 27.63
N PRO A 347 25.10 -18.05 27.99
CA PRO A 347 24.59 -18.45 29.30
C PRO A 347 25.60 -18.10 30.42
N PRO A 348 25.13 -17.67 31.60
CA PRO A 348 25.99 -17.50 32.77
C PRO A 348 26.48 -18.86 33.29
N ALA A 349 27.70 -18.89 33.82
CA ALA A 349 28.37 -20.10 34.29
C ALA A 349 27.80 -20.64 35.62
N MET A 350 28.07 -21.93 35.88
CA MET A 350 27.67 -22.65 37.09
C MET A 350 28.24 -22.05 38.38
N GLN A 351 27.44 -22.05 39.45
CA GLN A 351 27.92 -22.17 40.83
C GLN A 351 27.06 -23.19 41.60
N LEU A 352 27.70 -23.97 42.47
CA LEU A 352 27.13 -25.14 43.16
C LEU A 352 26.57 -24.83 44.56
N SER A 353 25.74 -25.77 45.05
CA SER A 353 25.41 -26.08 46.47
C SER A 353 24.76 -24.96 47.31
N HIS A 354 23.53 -25.13 47.82
CA HIS A 354 23.19 -26.11 48.87
C HIS A 354 21.68 -26.43 48.94
N VAL A 355 21.33 -27.60 49.52
CA VAL A 355 19.94 -28.04 49.80
C VAL A 355 19.84 -28.52 51.27
N PRO A 356 18.76 -28.14 51.98
CA PRO A 356 18.04 -29.03 52.91
C PRO A 356 16.49 -28.94 52.74
N PRO A 357 15.66 -29.82 53.35
CA PRO A 357 14.71 -30.59 52.54
C PRO A 357 13.21 -30.58 52.95
N LEU A 358 12.40 -31.15 52.03
CA LEU A 358 11.08 -31.79 52.14
C LEU A 358 10.11 -31.43 53.29
N ASN A 359 8.91 -31.00 52.88
CA ASN A 359 7.67 -31.10 53.66
C ASN A 359 7.33 -32.55 54.03
N ARG A 360 6.73 -32.74 55.22
CA ARG A 360 6.04 -33.97 55.64
C ARG A 360 4.58 -33.64 55.97
N ALA A 361 3.65 -34.48 55.51
CA ALA A 361 2.22 -34.22 55.58
C ALA A 361 1.60 -34.57 56.96
N GLY A 362 0.45 -33.96 57.27
CA GLY A 362 -0.49 -34.48 58.27
C GLY A 362 -1.39 -33.44 58.95
N SER A 363 -2.64 -33.29 58.47
CA SER A 363 -3.84 -33.68 59.24
C SER A 363 -5.12 -33.39 58.44
N LEU A 364 -6.20 -34.12 58.76
CA LEU A 364 -7.51 -34.11 58.09
C LEU A 364 -8.58 -33.47 58.99
N CYS A 365 -9.54 -32.74 58.40
CA CYS A 365 -11.00 -32.98 58.56
C CYS A 365 -11.87 -31.88 57.88
N PRO A 366 -13.02 -32.22 57.24
CA PRO A 366 -13.99 -31.27 56.65
C PRO A 366 -15.35 -31.25 57.43
N PRO A 367 -16.48 -30.84 56.82
CA PRO A 367 -17.04 -29.48 56.69
C PRO A 367 -18.32 -29.29 57.58
N PRO A 368 -19.18 -28.26 57.40
CA PRO A 368 -20.27 -28.38 56.40
C PRO A 368 -20.75 -27.06 55.75
N THR A 369 -21.57 -27.18 54.69
CA THR A 369 -22.40 -26.10 54.13
C THR A 369 -23.86 -26.26 54.60
N PRO A 370 -24.71 -25.23 54.50
CA PRO A 370 -25.48 -24.99 53.27
C PRO A 370 -25.60 -23.46 52.98
N LYS A 371 -26.43 -22.89 52.09
CA LYS A 371 -27.45 -23.37 51.12
C LYS A 371 -27.56 -22.34 49.96
N LYS A 372 -28.11 -22.73 48.80
CA LYS A 372 -28.71 -21.81 47.81
C LYS A 372 -30.16 -22.24 47.58
N LEU A 373 -31.06 -21.28 47.34
CA LEU A 373 -32.41 -21.54 46.83
C LEU A 373 -32.81 -20.42 45.87
N SER A 374 -33.14 -20.79 44.63
CA SER A 374 -33.63 -19.91 43.57
C SER A 374 -34.95 -20.46 43.06
N ARG A 375 -36.00 -19.63 42.96
CA ARG A 375 -37.29 -19.80 42.20
C ARG A 375 -38.36 -18.85 42.78
N THR A 376 -39.35 -18.27 42.08
CA THR A 376 -39.59 -18.02 40.63
C THR A 376 -40.77 -17.04 40.45
N ARG A 377 -40.71 -16.19 39.42
CA ARG A 377 -41.79 -15.91 38.43
C ARG A 377 -43.20 -15.43 38.89
N SER A 378 -43.46 -14.13 38.63
CA SER A 378 -44.62 -13.56 37.89
C SER A 378 -46.06 -13.57 38.43
N VAL A 379 -46.83 -12.56 37.97
CA VAL A 379 -48.30 -12.34 38.04
C VAL A 379 -48.77 -11.88 39.43
N HIS A 380 -49.27 -10.66 39.62
CA HIS A 380 -50.29 -9.94 38.83
C HIS A 380 -49.93 -8.49 38.46
#